data_AF-A0A453KZF8-F1
#
_entry.id   AF-A0A453KZF8-F1
#
_cell.length_a   1.000
_cell.length_b   1.000
_cell.length_c   1.000
_cell.angle_alpha   90.00
_cell.angle_beta   90.00
_cell.angle_gamma   90.00
#
_symmetry.space_group_name_H-M   'P 1'
#
loop_
_entity.id
_entity.type
_entity.pdbx_description
1 polymer ?
#
loop_
_entity_poly.entity_id
_entity_poly.type
_entity_poly.pdbx_seq_one_letter_code
_entity_poly.pdbx_strand_id
1 'polypeptide(L)'
;MKPVKSKDPIDVLNIKLKRFKKFFKGWGANLFGKSRKRRSELREELEHLEKMEETDVLSPELYEKKVDILAELYNLLVEEEVAWVQKSHENWLLKGDRNTDYFHKIVNGRRQRNTIFSLSCGDEVIEGNSNLLKHGTNFYKDLFGPAAGNLCKMRENMWESHGKLTDIDNFILTRHISETEIKNALFSMKPNKAPGPDNIPIEFFQHCWEVVKGEVILLFDWFHDNKLHVQRLNYGIITLLPKVVG
;
A
#
# COMPACT_ATOMS: atom_id res chain seq x y z
N MET A 1 -2.23 -24.12 -5.39
CA MET A 1 -3.14 -23.02 -5.82
C MET A 1 -3.81 -23.43 -7.13
N LYS A 2 -5.11 -23.12 -7.35
CA LYS A 2 -5.75 -23.39 -8.65
C LYS A 2 -5.03 -22.61 -9.76
N PRO A 3 -4.74 -23.19 -10.94
CA PRO A 3 -4.15 -22.43 -12.04
C PRO A 3 -5.07 -21.27 -12.46
N VAL A 4 -4.48 -20.17 -12.93
CA VAL A 4 -5.25 -19.06 -13.50
C VAL A 4 -5.53 -19.38 -14.96
N LYS A 5 -6.81 -19.40 -15.35
CA LYS A 5 -7.25 -19.67 -16.73
C LYS A 5 -7.43 -18.34 -17.49
N SER A 6 -6.34 -17.61 -17.69
CA SER A 6 -6.29 -16.48 -18.63
C SER A 6 -4.96 -16.52 -19.37
N LYS A 7 -4.96 -16.04 -20.61
CA LYS A 7 -3.75 -15.85 -21.43
C LYS A 7 -3.23 -14.41 -21.35
N ASP A 8 -4.04 -13.48 -20.87
CA ASP A 8 -3.67 -12.07 -20.72
C ASP A 8 -2.81 -11.87 -19.46
N PRO A 9 -1.59 -11.31 -19.56
CA PRO A 9 -0.69 -11.13 -18.44
C PRO A 9 -1.25 -10.20 -17.37
N ILE A 10 -2.05 -9.18 -17.74
CA ILE A 10 -2.72 -8.28 -16.79
C ILE A 10 -3.71 -9.09 -15.94
N ASP A 11 -4.51 -9.94 -16.58
CA ASP A 11 -5.47 -10.79 -15.86
C ASP A 11 -4.77 -11.78 -14.95
N VAL A 12 -3.73 -12.44 -15.47
CA VAL A 12 -2.96 -13.43 -14.71
C VAL A 12 -2.37 -12.80 -13.46
N LEU A 13 -1.67 -11.67 -13.60
CA LEU A 13 -1.09 -10.93 -12.49
C LEU A 13 -2.17 -10.49 -11.50
N ASN A 14 -3.21 -9.79 -11.96
CA ASN A 14 -4.29 -9.30 -11.10
C ASN A 14 -5.02 -10.40 -10.34
N ILE A 15 -5.30 -11.54 -10.97
CA ILE A 15 -5.96 -12.68 -10.32
C ILE A 15 -5.04 -13.28 -9.25
N LYS A 16 -3.74 -13.44 -9.54
CA LYS A 16 -2.77 -13.96 -8.57
C LYS A 16 -2.64 -13.02 -7.37
N LEU A 17 -2.48 -11.71 -7.61
CA LEU A 17 -2.39 -10.69 -6.57
C LEU A 17 -3.67 -10.60 -5.72
N LYS A 18 -4.86 -10.69 -6.34
CA LYS A 18 -6.15 -10.75 -5.61
C LYS A 18 -6.26 -11.99 -4.71
N ARG A 19 -5.82 -13.16 -5.19
CA ARG A 19 -5.82 -14.40 -4.40
C ARG A 19 -4.84 -14.32 -3.23
N PHE A 20 -3.65 -13.80 -3.48
CA PHE A 20 -2.65 -13.51 -2.45
C PHE A 20 -3.27 -12.61 -1.37
N LYS A 21 -3.81 -11.44 -1.77
CA LYS A 21 -4.45 -10.49 -0.85
C LYS A 21 -5.59 -11.11 -0.04
N LYS A 22 -6.46 -11.91 -0.67
CA LYS A 22 -7.56 -12.59 0.03
C LYS A 22 -7.03 -13.56 1.09
N PHE A 23 -6.01 -14.34 0.76
CA PHE A 23 -5.40 -15.28 1.69
C PHE A 23 -4.78 -14.56 2.89
N PHE A 24 -3.92 -13.56 2.63
CA PHE A 24 -3.24 -12.82 3.69
C PHE A 24 -4.17 -11.96 4.54
N LYS A 25 -5.29 -11.46 3.99
CA LYS A 25 -6.33 -10.80 4.78
C LYS A 25 -6.96 -11.75 5.80
N GLY A 26 -7.30 -12.97 5.39
CA GLY A 26 -7.85 -13.98 6.28
C GLY A 26 -6.82 -14.49 7.31
N TRP A 27 -5.61 -14.78 6.84
CA TRP A 27 -4.51 -15.20 7.69
C TRP A 27 -4.15 -14.13 8.73
N GLY A 28 -4.03 -12.86 8.31
CA GLY A 28 -3.78 -11.74 9.20
C GLY A 28 -4.90 -11.55 10.23
N ALA A 29 -6.17 -11.62 9.83
CA ALA A 29 -7.30 -11.53 10.76
C ALA A 29 -7.25 -12.65 11.81
N ASN A 30 -6.92 -13.88 11.40
CA ASN A 30 -6.76 -15.01 12.32
C ASN A 30 -5.57 -14.82 13.27
N LEU A 31 -4.44 -14.30 12.77
CA LEU A 31 -3.25 -14.02 13.57
C LEU A 31 -3.56 -12.95 14.63
N PHE A 32 -4.11 -11.80 14.22
CA PHE A 32 -4.52 -10.74 15.15
C PHE A 32 -5.57 -11.22 16.16
N GLY A 33 -6.51 -12.07 15.74
CA GLY A 33 -7.49 -12.70 16.62
C GLY A 33 -6.83 -13.59 17.68
N LYS A 34 -5.87 -14.43 17.27
CA LYS A 34 -5.08 -15.29 18.17
C LYS A 34 -4.25 -14.47 19.16
N SER A 35 -3.51 -13.46 18.68
CA SER A 35 -2.69 -12.60 19.55
C SER A 35 -3.57 -11.84 20.56
N ARG A 36 -4.74 -11.34 20.13
CA ARG A 36 -5.70 -10.69 21.04
C ARG A 36 -6.20 -11.64 22.11
N LYS A 37 -6.57 -12.88 21.74
CA LYS A 37 -7.02 -13.90 22.68
C LYS A 37 -5.92 -14.27 23.67
N ARG A 38 -4.71 -14.57 23.19
CA ARG A 38 -3.56 -14.91 24.03
C ARG A 38 -3.23 -13.80 25.02
N ARG A 39 -3.29 -12.54 24.59
CA ARG A 39 -3.10 -11.40 25.49
C ARG A 39 -4.18 -11.30 26.57
N SER A 40 -5.44 -11.62 26.27
CA SER A 40 -6.50 -11.67 27.29
C SER A 40 -6.21 -12.75 28.32
N GLU A 41 -5.87 -13.95 27.85
CA GLU A 41 -5.51 -15.11 28.70
C GLU A 41 -4.32 -14.77 29.61
N LEU A 42 -3.25 -14.18 29.07
CA LEU A 42 -2.07 -13.77 29.85
C LEU A 42 -2.40 -12.68 30.88
N ARG A 43 -3.32 -11.75 30.58
CA ARG A 43 -3.74 -10.71 31.52
C ARG A 43 -4.56 -11.29 32.67
N GLU A 44 -5.47 -12.21 32.39
CA GLU A 44 -6.26 -12.91 33.40
C GLU A 44 -5.37 -13.75 34.31
N GLU A 45 -4.37 -14.44 33.73
CA GLU A 45 -3.40 -15.24 34.49
C GLU A 45 -2.48 -14.38 35.36
N LEU A 46 -2.02 -13.23 34.84
CA LEU A 46 -1.25 -12.27 35.60
C LEU A 46 -2.07 -11.69 36.77
N GLU A 47 -3.32 -11.30 36.51
CA GLU A 47 -4.21 -10.77 37.55
C GLU A 47 -4.46 -11.79 38.67
N HIS A 48 -4.57 -13.08 38.32
CA HIS A 48 -4.69 -14.14 39.32
C HIS A 48 -3.43 -14.26 40.19
N LEU A 49 -2.24 -14.24 39.59
CA LEU A 49 -0.97 -14.31 40.32
C LEU A 49 -0.75 -13.07 41.21
N GLU A 50 -1.10 -11.89 40.73
CA GLU A 50 -1.02 -10.64 41.49
C GLU A 50 -1.99 -10.66 42.70
N LYS A 51 -3.21 -11.15 42.53
CA LYS A 51 -4.16 -11.33 43.65
C LYS A 51 -3.66 -12.32 44.70
N MET A 52 -3.01 -13.41 44.28
CA MET A 52 -2.39 -14.34 45.21
C MET A 52 -1.28 -13.67 46.02
N GLU A 53 -0.45 -12.86 45.35
CA GLU A 53 0.66 -12.11 45.94
C GLU A 53 0.21 -11.05 46.98
N GLU A 54 -1.00 -10.50 46.81
CA GLU A 54 -1.62 -9.60 47.81
C GLU A 54 -1.94 -10.32 49.13
N THR A 55 -2.23 -11.62 49.07
CA THR A 55 -2.62 -12.42 50.24
C THR A 55 -1.47 -13.20 50.87
N ASP A 56 -0.52 -13.68 50.07
CA ASP A 56 0.62 -14.48 50.53
C ASP A 56 1.81 -14.37 49.57
N VAL A 57 3.01 -14.74 50.01
CA VAL A 57 4.21 -14.71 49.16
C VAL A 57 4.12 -15.82 48.10
N LEU A 58 4.37 -15.47 46.83
CA LEU A 58 4.40 -16.44 45.74
C LEU A 58 5.55 -17.45 45.91
N SER A 59 5.29 -18.71 45.57
CA SER A 59 6.36 -19.70 45.46
C SER A 59 7.36 -19.32 44.35
N PRO A 60 8.62 -19.79 44.41
CA PRO A 60 9.59 -19.55 43.36
C PRO A 60 9.08 -19.95 41.96
N GLU A 61 8.34 -21.06 41.84
CA GLU A 61 7.80 -21.49 40.54
C GLU A 61 6.70 -20.53 40.03
N LEU A 62 5.83 -20.05 40.92
CA LEU A 62 4.78 -19.08 40.55
C LEU A 62 5.38 -17.73 40.18
N TYR A 63 6.47 -17.33 40.84
CA TYR A 63 7.20 -16.11 40.51
C TYR A 63 7.89 -16.22 39.13
N GLU A 64 8.55 -17.34 38.84
CA GLU A 64 9.14 -17.60 37.52
C GLU A 64 8.08 -17.53 36.42
N LYS A 65 6.92 -18.16 36.65
CA LYS A 65 5.78 -18.11 35.74
C LYS A 65 5.27 -16.67 35.52
N LYS A 66 5.23 -15.84 36.58
CA LYS A 66 4.88 -14.41 36.46
C LYS A 66 5.85 -13.65 35.55
N VAL A 67 7.15 -13.92 35.68
CA VAL A 67 8.19 -13.31 34.83
C VAL A 67 8.00 -13.72 33.35
N ASP A 68 7.74 -15.00 33.09
CA ASP A 68 7.49 -15.50 31.73
C ASP A 68 6.25 -14.86 31.09
N ILE A 69 5.16 -14.74 31.85
CA ILE A 69 3.93 -14.08 31.40
C ILE A 69 4.20 -12.62 31.04
N LEU A 70 4.95 -11.89 31.88
CA LEU A 70 5.31 -10.50 31.64
C LEU A 70 6.19 -10.35 30.38
N ALA A 71 7.14 -11.26 30.17
CA ALA A 71 8.00 -11.28 28.98
C ALA A 71 7.19 -11.55 27.71
N GLU A 72 6.30 -12.53 27.72
CA GLU A 72 5.43 -12.83 26.57
C GLU A 72 4.49 -11.66 26.26
N LEU A 73 3.88 -11.07 27.29
CA LEU A 73 2.98 -9.92 27.14
C LEU A 73 3.72 -8.70 26.59
N TYR A 74 4.96 -8.47 27.02
CA TYR A 74 5.81 -7.42 26.46
C TYR A 74 6.10 -7.64 24.97
N ASN A 75 6.48 -8.85 24.56
CA ASN A 75 6.73 -9.18 23.16
C ASN A 75 5.49 -8.96 22.28
N LEU A 76 4.31 -9.40 22.74
CA LEU A 76 3.05 -9.18 22.03
C LEU A 76 2.70 -7.69 21.86
N LEU A 77 3.05 -6.84 22.83
CA LEU A 77 2.83 -5.40 22.74
C LEU A 77 3.80 -4.73 21.75
N VAL A 78 5.07 -5.16 21.72
CA VAL A 78 6.06 -4.68 20.75
C VAL A 78 5.64 -5.02 19.32
N GLU A 79 5.17 -6.25 19.07
CA GLU A 79 4.65 -6.65 17.75
C GLU A 79 3.45 -5.79 17.32
N GLU A 80 2.54 -5.49 18.25
CA GLU A 80 1.39 -4.63 17.99
C GLU A 80 1.82 -3.19 17.68
N GLU A 81 2.79 -2.64 18.42
CA GLU A 81 3.37 -1.32 18.18
C GLU A 81 3.94 -1.23 16.77
N VAL A 82 4.78 -2.19 16.36
CA VAL A 82 5.35 -2.25 14.99
C VAL A 82 4.24 -2.26 13.93
N ALA A 83 3.18 -3.05 14.15
CA ALA A 83 2.05 -3.09 13.24
C ALA A 83 1.28 -1.75 13.15
N TRP A 84 1.18 -1.00 14.24
CA TRP A 84 0.57 0.34 14.25
C TRP A 84 1.43 1.40 13.58
N VAL A 85 2.75 1.36 13.79
CA VAL A 85 3.70 2.23 13.10
C VAL A 85 3.59 2.04 11.58
N GLN A 86 3.60 0.79 11.11
CA GLN A 86 3.43 0.48 9.68
C GLN A 86 2.09 0.99 9.12
N LYS A 87 0.99 0.90 9.88
CA LYS A 87 -0.33 1.38 9.45
C LYS A 87 -0.49 2.90 9.48
N SER A 88 0.22 3.58 10.38
CA SER A 88 0.09 5.03 10.58
C SER A 88 0.89 5.84 9.55
N HIS A 89 1.89 5.24 8.89
CA HIS A 89 2.84 5.93 8.00
C HIS A 89 3.53 7.13 8.68
N GLU A 90 3.71 7.10 10.00
CA GLU A 90 4.48 8.13 10.73
C GLU A 90 5.95 7.74 10.87
N ASN A 91 6.85 8.67 10.55
CA ASN A 91 8.30 8.50 10.65
C ASN A 91 8.86 8.98 12.01
N TRP A 92 8.05 9.58 12.87
CA TRP A 92 8.50 10.34 14.03
C TRP A 92 7.89 9.78 15.32
N LEU A 93 8.38 8.63 15.77
CA LEU A 93 8.11 8.20 17.14
C LEU A 93 9.20 8.75 18.05
N LEU A 94 8.84 9.73 18.89
CA LEU A 94 9.57 9.95 20.13
C LEU A 94 9.29 8.75 21.04
N LYS A 95 10.36 8.12 21.53
CA LYS A 95 10.34 6.98 22.45
C LYS A 95 9.47 7.30 23.68
N GLY A 96 8.44 6.49 23.90
CA GLY A 96 7.76 6.41 25.20
C GLY A 96 6.31 6.85 25.20
N ASP A 97 5.41 6.05 24.61
CA ASP A 97 4.18 5.69 25.31
C ASP A 97 3.52 4.46 24.67
N ARG A 98 3.20 3.46 25.51
CA ARG A 98 2.59 2.16 25.13
C ARG A 98 1.09 2.30 24.82
N ASN A 99 0.68 3.40 24.18
CA ASN A 99 -0.73 3.76 24.06
C ASN A 99 -1.27 3.47 22.66
N THR A 100 -1.82 2.27 22.46
CA THR A 100 -2.56 1.92 21.23
C THR A 100 -3.75 2.84 20.99
N ASP A 101 -4.36 3.41 22.03
CA ASP A 101 -5.47 4.37 21.92
C ASP A 101 -5.02 5.69 21.27
N TYR A 102 -3.77 6.12 21.50
CA TYR A 102 -3.18 7.28 20.82
C TYR A 102 -3.09 7.04 19.30
N PHE A 103 -2.57 5.89 18.87
CA PHE A 103 -2.51 5.53 17.45
C PHE A 103 -3.90 5.35 16.83
N HIS A 104 -4.85 4.76 17.57
CA HIS A 104 -6.24 4.67 17.13
C HIS A 104 -6.86 6.06 16.94
N LYS A 105 -6.64 6.99 17.86
CA LYS A 105 -7.09 8.39 17.78
C LYS A 105 -6.43 9.14 16.62
N ILE A 106 -5.13 8.94 16.37
CA ILE A 106 -4.44 9.51 15.20
C ILE A 106 -5.02 8.96 13.90
N VAL A 107 -5.17 7.64 13.78
CA VAL A 107 -5.71 7.00 12.57
C VAL A 107 -7.14 7.48 12.32
N ASN A 108 -7.98 7.53 13.35
CA ASN A 108 -9.35 8.04 13.24
C ASN A 108 -9.37 9.54 12.90
N GLY A 109 -8.51 10.34 13.53
CA GLY A 109 -8.36 11.77 13.24
C GLY A 109 -7.85 12.04 11.82
N ARG A 110 -6.95 11.21 11.29
CA ARG A 110 -6.53 11.25 9.87
C ARG A 110 -7.67 10.84 8.95
N ARG A 111 -8.41 9.76 9.28
CA ARG A 111 -9.58 9.33 8.49
C ARG A 111 -10.62 10.45 8.42
N GLN A 112 -10.93 11.08 9.55
CA GLN A 112 -11.90 12.17 9.60
C GLN A 112 -11.42 13.39 8.82
N ARG A 113 -10.15 13.82 8.99
CA ARG A 113 -9.57 14.95 8.23
C ARG A 113 -9.46 14.69 6.73
N ASN A 114 -9.19 13.45 6.33
CA ASN A 114 -9.03 13.07 4.92
C ASN A 114 -10.37 12.70 4.26
N THR A 115 -11.47 12.63 5.02
CA THR A 115 -12.79 12.39 4.46
C THR A 115 -13.38 13.71 3.99
N ILE A 116 -13.66 13.79 2.69
CA ILE A 116 -14.31 14.95 2.09
C ILE A 116 -15.82 14.74 2.19
N PHE A 117 -16.45 15.49 3.09
CA PHE A 117 -17.91 15.43 3.30
C PHE A 117 -18.66 16.31 2.30
N SER A 118 -18.08 17.45 1.94
CA SER A 118 -18.63 18.39 0.97
C SER A 118 -17.51 19.17 0.28
N LEU A 119 -17.81 19.72 -0.90
CA LEU A 119 -16.95 20.67 -1.61
C LEU A 119 -17.77 21.91 -1.92
N SER A 120 -17.20 23.11 -1.75
CA SER A 120 -17.82 24.34 -2.24
C SER A 120 -17.25 24.72 -3.61
N CYS A 121 -18.15 25.03 -4.55
CA CYS A 121 -17.81 25.52 -5.87
C CYS A 121 -18.57 26.84 -6.10
N GLY A 122 -17.93 27.96 -5.79
CA GLY A 122 -18.62 29.26 -5.71
C GLY A 122 -19.68 29.23 -4.61
N ASP A 123 -20.93 29.50 -4.98
CA ASP A 123 -22.08 29.51 -4.06
C ASP A 123 -22.75 28.13 -3.89
N GLU A 124 -22.34 27.13 -4.69
CA GLU A 124 -22.91 25.78 -4.61
C GLU A 124 -22.12 24.89 -3.64
N VAL A 125 -22.84 24.23 -2.73
CA VAL A 125 -22.29 23.17 -1.86
C VAL A 125 -22.62 21.81 -2.48
N ILE A 126 -21.57 21.07 -2.82
CA ILE A 126 -21.66 19.74 -3.40
C ILE A 126 -21.55 18.73 -2.28
N GLU A 127 -22.65 18.01 -2.04
CA GLU A 127 -22.72 16.97 -1.02
C GLU A 127 -23.12 15.62 -1.63
N GLY A 128 -22.74 14.56 -0.92
CA GLY A 128 -23.03 13.19 -1.31
C GLY A 128 -21.97 12.57 -2.22
N ASN A 129 -21.62 11.32 -1.93
CA ASN A 129 -20.51 10.61 -2.57
C ASN A 129 -20.58 10.61 -4.11
N SER A 130 -21.78 10.42 -4.69
CA SER A 130 -21.95 10.38 -6.15
C SER A 130 -21.67 11.74 -6.79
N ASN A 131 -22.14 12.83 -6.17
CA ASN A 131 -21.95 14.19 -6.67
C ASN A 131 -20.50 14.64 -6.52
N LEU A 132 -19.89 14.35 -5.36
CA LEU A 132 -18.47 14.61 -5.10
C LEU A 132 -17.57 13.91 -6.13
N LEU A 133 -17.83 12.62 -6.40
CA LEU A 133 -17.09 11.86 -7.41
C LEU A 133 -17.28 12.45 -8.81
N LYS A 134 -18.52 12.77 -9.19
CA LYS A 134 -18.84 13.34 -10.51
C LYS A 134 -18.16 14.69 -10.69
N HIS A 135 -18.22 15.57 -9.69
CA HIS A 135 -17.60 16.88 -9.71
C HIS A 135 -16.07 16.79 -9.83
N GLY A 136 -15.42 16.02 -8.95
CA GLY A 136 -13.97 15.82 -9.01
C GLY A 136 -13.51 15.20 -10.34
N THR A 137 -14.26 14.22 -10.85
CA THR A 137 -13.96 13.59 -12.15
C THR A 137 -14.06 14.60 -13.29
N ASN A 138 -15.13 15.39 -13.35
CA ASN A 138 -15.32 16.38 -14.42
C ASN A 138 -14.27 17.48 -14.35
N PHE A 139 -14.01 18.04 -13.16
CA PHE A 139 -13.00 19.07 -12.95
C PHE A 139 -11.62 18.64 -13.51
N TYR A 140 -11.15 17.45 -13.14
CA TYR A 140 -9.86 16.97 -13.62
C TYR A 140 -9.87 16.48 -15.07
N LYS A 141 -11.00 16.01 -15.59
CA LYS A 141 -11.17 15.77 -17.03
C LYS A 141 -11.07 17.05 -17.84
N ASP A 142 -11.62 18.15 -17.34
CA ASP A 142 -11.53 19.43 -18.03
C ASP A 142 -10.12 20.03 -17.89
N LEU A 143 -9.48 19.86 -16.73
CA LEU A 143 -8.12 20.35 -16.47
C LEU A 143 -7.04 19.60 -17.26
N PHE A 144 -7.10 18.27 -17.32
CA PHE A 144 -6.09 17.42 -17.96
C PHE A 144 -6.53 16.80 -19.28
N GLY A 145 -7.79 17.00 -19.66
CA GLY A 145 -8.31 16.55 -20.94
C GLY A 145 -7.69 17.34 -22.09
N PRO A 146 -7.83 16.81 -23.32
CA PRO A 146 -7.39 17.54 -24.50
C PRO A 146 -8.15 18.87 -24.58
N ALA A 147 -7.41 19.98 -24.53
CA ALA A 147 -8.00 21.31 -24.73
C ALA A 147 -8.72 21.35 -26.09
N ALA A 148 -9.94 21.89 -26.10
CA ALA A 148 -10.71 22.06 -27.32
C ALA A 148 -9.90 22.89 -28.33
N GLY A 149 -9.69 22.34 -29.54
CA GLY A 149 -8.94 23.01 -30.60
C GLY A 149 -7.43 22.78 -30.60
N ASN A 150 -6.88 21.94 -29.71
CA ASN A 150 -5.45 21.62 -29.74
C ASN A 150 -5.13 20.62 -30.87
N LEU A 151 -5.06 21.13 -32.11
CA LEU A 151 -4.74 20.40 -33.33
C LEU A 151 -3.24 20.36 -33.63
N CYS A 152 -2.39 20.69 -32.64
CA CYS A 152 -0.95 20.77 -32.82
C CYS A 152 -0.38 19.36 -33.06
N LYS A 153 -0.33 18.95 -34.33
CA LYS A 153 0.35 17.74 -34.77
C LYS A 153 1.81 18.11 -35.02
N MET A 154 2.74 17.37 -34.40
CA MET A 154 4.14 17.45 -34.79
C MET A 154 4.24 17.11 -36.28
N ARG A 155 4.92 17.97 -37.05
CA ARG A 155 5.24 17.67 -38.45
C ARG A 155 6.24 16.51 -38.47
N GLU A 156 6.11 15.61 -39.44
CA GLU A 156 6.99 14.43 -39.56
C GLU A 156 8.48 14.83 -39.69
N ASN A 157 8.74 16.02 -40.25
CA ASN A 157 10.08 16.58 -40.45
C ASN A 157 10.38 17.74 -39.48
N MET A 158 9.84 17.72 -38.25
CA MET A 158 10.06 18.81 -37.28
C MET A 158 11.53 18.92 -36.85
N TRP A 159 12.27 17.81 -36.83
CA TRP A 159 13.66 17.75 -36.43
C TRP A 159 14.59 17.60 -37.63
N GLU A 160 15.59 18.47 -37.71
CA GLU A 160 16.74 18.31 -38.62
C GLU A 160 17.60 17.10 -38.21
N SER A 161 18.51 16.67 -39.09
CA SER A 161 19.36 15.47 -38.84
C SER A 161 20.14 15.52 -37.53
N HIS A 162 20.57 16.70 -37.10
CA HIS A 162 21.28 16.92 -35.84
C HIS A 162 20.39 16.87 -34.58
N GLY A 163 19.06 16.92 -34.75
CA GLY A 163 18.07 16.80 -33.69
C GLY A 163 17.45 15.40 -33.58
N LYS A 164 17.88 14.45 -34.41
CA LYS A 164 17.44 13.06 -34.37
C LYS A 164 18.36 12.22 -33.48
N LEU A 165 17.76 11.23 -32.81
CA LEU A 165 18.50 10.21 -32.08
C LEU A 165 19.40 9.44 -33.05
N THR A 166 20.60 9.06 -32.58
CA THR A 166 21.51 8.24 -33.38
C THR A 166 20.93 6.83 -33.58
N ASP A 167 21.45 6.08 -34.56
CA ASP A 167 21.05 4.68 -34.75
C ASP A 167 21.32 3.83 -33.50
N ILE A 168 22.39 4.16 -32.77
CA ILE A 168 22.73 3.51 -31.49
C ILE A 168 21.69 3.84 -30.43
N ASP A 169 21.29 5.11 -30.31
CA ASP A 169 20.26 5.52 -29.35
C ASP A 169 18.93 4.86 -29.67
N ASN A 170 18.52 4.84 -30.95
CA ASN A 170 17.30 4.16 -31.38
C ASN A 170 17.37 2.67 -31.01
N PHE A 171 18.46 1.99 -31.33
CA PHE A 171 18.64 0.58 -30.96
C PHE A 171 18.52 0.36 -29.45
N ILE A 172 19.12 1.22 -28.63
CA ILE A 172 19.05 1.11 -27.16
C ILE A 172 17.63 1.41 -26.64
N LEU A 173 16.96 2.42 -27.19
CA LEU A 173 15.63 2.86 -26.73
C LEU A 173 14.50 1.94 -27.21
N THR A 174 14.70 1.22 -28.32
CA THR A 174 13.70 0.31 -28.89
C THR A 174 14.03 -1.17 -28.67
N ARG A 175 15.04 -1.52 -27.87
CA ARG A 175 15.30 -2.93 -27.53
C ARG A 175 14.27 -3.46 -26.54
N HIS A 176 14.18 -4.79 -26.44
CA HIS A 176 13.40 -5.43 -25.38
C HIS A 176 13.91 -5.02 -24.00
N ILE A 177 12.98 -4.75 -23.09
CA ILE A 177 13.27 -4.39 -21.71
C ILE A 177 13.75 -5.64 -20.97
N SER A 178 14.97 -5.62 -20.47
CA SER A 178 15.59 -6.77 -19.83
C SER A 178 15.08 -7.01 -18.40
N GLU A 179 15.16 -8.26 -17.92
CA GLU A 179 14.86 -8.60 -16.51
C GLU A 179 15.68 -7.74 -15.54
N THR A 180 16.95 -7.48 -15.87
CA THR A 180 17.85 -6.68 -15.04
C THR A 180 17.43 -5.22 -14.97
N GLU A 181 17.00 -4.62 -16.08
CA GLU A 181 16.44 -3.26 -16.10
C GLU A 181 15.17 -3.18 -15.24
N ILE A 182 14.25 -4.13 -15.40
CA ILE A 182 13.00 -4.18 -14.61
C ILE A 182 13.33 -4.32 -13.12
N LYS A 183 14.22 -5.25 -12.77
CA LYS A 183 14.62 -5.50 -11.38
C LYS A 183 15.29 -4.26 -10.78
N ASN A 184 16.24 -3.64 -11.48
CA ASN A 184 16.92 -2.44 -11.00
C ASN A 184 15.94 -1.29 -10.77
N ALA A 185 15.00 -1.06 -11.69
CA ALA A 185 13.98 -0.04 -11.53
C ALA A 185 13.09 -0.34 -10.31
N LEU A 186 12.63 -1.57 -10.14
CA LEU A 186 11.79 -1.99 -9.02
C LEU A 186 12.51 -1.88 -7.66
N PHE A 187 13.79 -2.24 -7.59
CA PHE A 187 14.59 -2.17 -6.36
C PHE A 187 15.07 -0.75 -6.04
N SER A 188 15.06 0.17 -7.02
CA SER A 188 15.33 1.60 -6.78
C SER A 188 14.17 2.32 -6.08
N MET A 189 12.97 1.73 -6.09
CA MET A 189 11.78 2.31 -5.45
C MET A 189 11.90 2.26 -3.92
N LYS A 190 11.60 3.38 -3.27
CA LYS A 190 11.69 3.51 -1.81
C LYS A 190 10.60 2.69 -1.10
N PRO A 191 10.93 1.95 -0.02
CA PRO A 191 9.94 1.28 0.82
C PRO A 191 9.09 2.30 1.59
N ASN A 192 7.99 1.82 2.18
CA ASN A 192 7.03 2.56 3.00
C ASN A 192 6.42 3.77 2.28
N LYS A 193 6.18 3.62 0.97
CA LYS A 193 5.41 4.56 0.16
C LYS A 193 3.97 4.09 0.01
N ALA A 194 3.08 5.05 -0.25
CA ALA A 194 1.68 4.75 -0.45
C ALA A 194 1.54 3.73 -1.59
N PRO A 195 0.91 2.57 -1.35
CA PRO A 195 0.76 1.56 -2.38
C PRO A 195 -0.20 2.08 -3.45
N GLY A 196 -0.08 1.52 -4.65
CA GLY A 196 -1.06 1.74 -5.71
C GLY A 196 -2.46 1.25 -5.32
N PRO A 197 -3.44 1.40 -6.23
CA PRO A 197 -4.84 0.96 -6.04
C PRO A 197 -4.98 -0.49 -5.56
N ASP A 198 -4.03 -1.34 -5.95
CA ASP A 198 -3.97 -2.75 -5.58
C ASP A 198 -3.71 -2.97 -4.07
N ASN A 199 -3.26 -1.94 -3.36
CA ASN A 199 -2.80 -1.96 -1.96
C ASN A 199 -1.70 -3.00 -1.71
N ILE A 200 -0.82 -3.20 -2.68
CA ILE A 200 0.34 -4.08 -2.55
C ILE A 200 1.57 -3.18 -2.47
N PRO A 201 2.33 -3.24 -1.37
CA PRO A 201 3.51 -2.40 -1.17
C PRO A 201 4.62 -2.84 -2.12
N ILE A 202 5.55 -1.94 -2.45
CA ILE A 202 6.66 -2.26 -3.34
C ILE A 202 7.59 -3.32 -2.75
N GLU A 203 7.68 -3.34 -1.42
CA GLU A 203 8.41 -4.32 -0.63
C GLU A 203 7.97 -5.75 -0.95
N PHE A 204 6.69 -5.98 -1.24
CA PHE A 204 6.22 -7.30 -1.65
C PHE A 204 6.94 -7.75 -2.93
N PHE A 205 7.03 -6.89 -3.94
CA PHE A 205 7.68 -7.24 -5.21
C PHE A 205 9.19 -7.38 -5.04
N GLN A 206 9.81 -6.59 -4.17
CA GLN A 206 11.24 -6.68 -3.87
C GLN A 206 11.57 -8.01 -3.14
N HIS A 207 10.80 -8.38 -2.12
CA HIS A 207 11.05 -9.60 -1.33
C HIS A 207 10.62 -10.86 -2.08
N CYS A 208 9.53 -10.80 -2.84
CA CYS A 208 8.99 -11.94 -3.58
C CYS A 208 9.39 -11.95 -5.05
N TRP A 209 10.44 -11.22 -5.45
CA TRP A 209 10.86 -11.06 -6.85
C TRP A 209 10.96 -12.41 -7.58
N GLU A 210 11.67 -13.38 -7.00
CA GLU A 210 11.86 -14.70 -7.63
C GLU A 210 10.55 -15.47 -7.84
N VAL A 211 9.49 -15.13 -7.11
CA VAL A 211 8.16 -15.74 -7.24
C VAL A 211 7.30 -15.03 -8.30
N VAL A 212 7.40 -13.70 -8.40
CA VAL A 212 6.50 -12.87 -9.24
C VAL A 212 7.13 -12.42 -10.56
N LYS A 213 8.44 -12.55 -10.73
CA LYS A 213 9.18 -12.02 -11.88
C LYS A 213 8.65 -12.52 -13.22
N GLY A 214 8.21 -13.78 -13.29
CA GLY A 214 7.69 -14.36 -14.53
C GLY A 214 6.48 -13.60 -15.08
N GLU A 215 5.53 -13.24 -14.20
CA GLU A 215 4.37 -12.44 -14.61
C GLU A 215 4.73 -10.99 -14.93
N VAL A 216 5.68 -10.41 -14.19
CA VAL A 216 6.12 -9.03 -14.41
C VAL A 216 6.86 -8.90 -15.74
N ILE A 217 7.80 -9.80 -16.04
CA ILE A 217 8.55 -9.82 -17.30
C ILE A 217 7.61 -10.00 -18.48
N LEU A 218 6.67 -10.95 -18.40
CA LEU A 218 5.68 -11.19 -19.47
C LEU A 218 4.83 -9.94 -19.76
N LEU A 219 4.53 -9.13 -18.75
CA LEU A 219 3.81 -7.88 -18.91
C LEU A 219 4.64 -6.86 -19.73
N PHE A 220 5.93 -6.74 -19.46
CA PHE A 220 6.84 -5.90 -20.24
C PHE A 220 7.07 -6.43 -21.66
N ASP A 221 7.13 -7.75 -21.86
CA ASP A 221 7.23 -8.36 -23.18
C ASP A 221 5.99 -8.03 -24.02
N TRP A 222 4.79 -8.17 -23.46
CA TRP A 222 3.55 -7.81 -24.16
C TRP A 222 3.44 -6.32 -24.40
N PHE A 223 3.97 -5.49 -23.50
CA PHE A 223 4.05 -4.05 -23.70
C PHE A 223 4.94 -3.71 -24.89
N HIS A 224 6.13 -4.31 -24.95
CA HIS A 224 7.08 -4.14 -26.05
C HIS A 224 6.48 -4.55 -27.41
N ASP A 225 5.77 -5.68 -27.43
CA ASP A 225 5.12 -6.21 -28.63
C ASP A 225 3.83 -5.47 -29.04
N ASN A 226 3.45 -4.40 -28.34
CA ASN A 226 2.18 -3.68 -28.52
C ASN A 226 0.93 -4.57 -28.36
N LYS A 227 1.03 -5.68 -27.62
CA LYS A 227 -0.07 -6.61 -27.30
C LYS A 227 -0.77 -6.28 -25.99
N LEU A 228 -0.14 -5.46 -25.15
CA LEU A 228 -0.66 -5.09 -23.85
C LEU A 228 -1.71 -3.96 -23.97
N HIS A 229 -2.90 -4.19 -23.41
CA HIS A 229 -3.93 -3.16 -23.30
C HIS A 229 -3.60 -2.17 -22.16
N VAL A 230 -2.65 -1.26 -22.41
CA VAL A 230 -2.10 -0.33 -21.42
C VAL A 230 -3.17 0.55 -20.77
N GLN A 231 -4.29 0.82 -21.44
CA GLN A 231 -5.43 1.56 -20.85
C GLN A 231 -5.99 0.88 -19.58
N ARG A 232 -5.78 -0.43 -19.42
CA ARG A 232 -6.19 -1.19 -18.23
C ARG A 232 -5.22 -1.02 -17.05
N LEU A 233 -4.04 -0.47 -17.29
CA LEU A 233 -3.01 -0.15 -16.29
C LEU A 233 -2.90 1.36 -16.04
N ASN A 234 -3.16 2.18 -17.06
CA ASN A 234 -3.10 3.64 -17.01
C ASN A 234 -4.37 4.24 -16.40
N TYR A 235 -4.59 3.96 -15.11
CA TYR A 235 -5.61 4.65 -14.33
C TYR A 235 -4.91 5.46 -13.23
N GLY A 236 -5.04 6.78 -13.32
CA GLY A 236 -4.60 7.68 -12.25
C GLY A 236 -5.62 7.68 -11.11
N ILE A 237 -5.16 7.51 -9.87
CA ILE A 237 -6.00 7.81 -8.71
C ILE A 237 -5.88 9.30 -8.42
N ILE A 238 -6.97 10.02 -8.59
CA ILE A 238 -7.09 11.38 -8.09
C ILE A 238 -7.31 11.26 -6.58
N THR A 239 -6.26 11.54 -5.80
CA THR A 239 -6.35 11.66 -4.35
C THR A 239 -6.38 13.14 -3.99
N LEU A 240 -7.51 13.61 -3.48
CA LEU A 240 -7.61 14.96 -2.94
C LEU A 240 -6.96 14.98 -1.55
N LEU A 241 -5.82 15.67 -1.46
CA LEU A 241 -5.14 15.89 -0.19
C LEU A 241 -5.50 17.28 0.33
N PRO A 242 -6.18 17.40 1.50
CA PRO A 242 -6.47 18.71 2.08
C PRO A 242 -5.15 19.42 2.39
N LYS A 243 -4.98 20.64 1.89
CA LYS A 243 -3.85 21.49 2.25
C LYS A 243 -3.99 21.89 3.72
N VAL A 244 -2.98 21.60 4.52
CA VAL A 244 -2.89 22.12 5.89
C VAL A 244 -2.36 23.55 5.79
N VAL A 245 -3.05 24.51 6.43
CA VAL A 245 -2.50 25.86 6.60
C VAL A 245 -1.36 25.71 7.61
N GLY A 246 -0.14 26.06 7.18
CA GLY A 246 1.06 26.00 8.00
C GLY A 246 1.05 27.01 9.14
#